data_AF-A0A256YIL2-F1
#
_entry.id   AF-A0A256YIL2-F1
#
_cell.length_a   1.000
_cell.length_b   1.000
_cell.length_c   1.000
_cell.angle_alpha   90.00
_cell.angle_beta   90.00
_cell.angle_gamma   90.00
#
_symmetry.space_group_name_H-M   'P 1'
#
loop_
_entity.id
_entity.type
_entity.pdbx_description
1 polymer ?
#
loop_
_entity_poly.entity_id
_entity_poly.type
_entity_poly.pdbx_seq_one_letter_code
_entity_poly.pdbx_strand_id
1 'polypeptide(L)'
;MRCLDLLSREFDIYIEEAKKIEEIYGNLDNILRELKVLIKKYLSDSKIYLFGSVVRGKYTMSSDIDILVITEQKERVDLDRLKALIKKKFIDIPFQLHIVSNKEYEKWYKKFIPNTELKEI
;
A
#
# COMPACT_ATOMS: atom_id res chain seq x y z
N MET A 1 -10.53 -41.65 10.41
CA MET A 1 -9.37 -40.75 10.22
C MET A 1 -9.52 -40.02 8.88
N ARG A 2 -10.43 -39.04 8.79
CA ARG A 2 -10.71 -38.27 7.55
C ARG A 2 -10.99 -36.78 7.78
N CYS A 3 -11.08 -36.32 9.03
CA CYS A 3 -11.36 -34.90 9.33
C CYS A 3 -10.09 -34.03 9.43
N LEU A 4 -8.93 -34.60 9.77
CA LEU A 4 -7.67 -33.85 9.89
C LEU A 4 -7.09 -33.43 8.52
N ASP A 5 -7.26 -34.25 7.48
CA ASP A 5 -6.76 -33.97 6.12
C ASP A 5 -7.61 -32.95 5.34
N LEU A 6 -8.87 -32.72 5.74
CA LEU A 6 -9.72 -31.69 5.14
C LEU A 6 -9.42 -30.32 5.75
N LEU A 7 -9.22 -30.27 7.07
CA LEU A 7 -8.80 -29.07 7.79
C LEU A 7 -7.44 -28.56 7.29
N SER A 8 -6.47 -29.45 7.02
CA SER A 8 -5.16 -29.03 6.51
C SER A 8 -5.24 -28.38 5.13
N ARG A 9 -6.09 -28.88 4.23
CA ARG A 9 -6.28 -28.31 2.88
C ARG A 9 -7.00 -26.96 2.87
N GLU A 10 -7.87 -26.70 3.84
CA GLU A 10 -8.52 -25.38 3.98
C GLU A 10 -7.51 -24.29 4.42
N PHE A 11 -6.45 -24.68 5.14
CA PHE A 11 -5.36 -23.76 5.50
C PHE A 11 -4.36 -23.52 4.36
N ASP A 12 -4.32 -24.37 3.32
CA ASP A 12 -3.40 -24.22 2.19
C ASP A 12 -3.53 -22.85 1.51
N ILE A 13 -4.75 -22.31 1.41
CA ILE A 13 -5.01 -20.97 0.85
C ILE A 13 -4.26 -19.90 1.65
N TYR A 14 -4.28 -19.97 2.98
CA TYR A 14 -3.57 -19.02 3.84
C TYR A 14 -2.05 -19.16 3.73
N ILE A 15 -1.55 -20.39 3.55
CA ILE A 15 -0.13 -20.65 3.34
C ILE A 15 0.32 -20.11 1.98
N GLU A 16 -0.49 -20.26 0.93
CA GLU A 16 -0.21 -19.69 -0.39
C GLU A 16 -0.25 -18.16 -0.38
N GLU A 17 -1.22 -17.55 0.29
CA GLU A 17 -1.28 -16.10 0.47
C GLU A 17 -0.06 -15.57 1.23
N ALA A 18 0.35 -16.25 2.31
CA ALA A 18 1.53 -15.88 3.06
C ALA A 18 2.81 -15.90 2.21
N LYS A 19 2.98 -16.92 1.35
CA LYS A 19 4.13 -17.00 0.42
C LYS A 19 4.12 -15.87 -0.60
N LYS A 20 2.97 -15.54 -1.20
CA LYS A 20 2.86 -14.41 -2.13
C LYS A 20 3.23 -13.09 -1.48
N ILE A 21 2.78 -12.90 -0.24
CA ILE A 21 3.07 -11.69 0.53
C ILE A 21 4.56 -11.62 0.89
N GLU A 22 5.19 -12.75 1.24
CA GLU A 22 6.64 -12.84 1.44
C GLU A 22 7.43 -12.42 0.19
N GLU A 23 7.03 -12.90 -1.00
CA GLU A 23 7.64 -12.48 -2.28
C GLU A 23 7.49 -10.97 -2.53
N ILE A 24 6.30 -10.42 -2.24
CA ILE A 24 6.04 -8.98 -2.35
C ILE A 24 6.98 -8.19 -1.42
N TYR A 25 7.11 -8.60 -0.15
CA TYR A 25 8.00 -7.94 0.80
C TYR A 25 9.47 -8.07 0.41
N GLY A 26 9.88 -9.22 -0.15
CA GLY A 26 11.24 -9.43 -0.67
C GLY A 26 11.60 -8.50 -1.84
N ASN A 27 10.62 -8.04 -2.62
CA ASN A 27 10.82 -7.12 -3.74
C ASN A 27 10.19 -5.73 -3.52
N LEU A 28 9.84 -5.39 -2.28
CA LEU A 28 9.01 -4.23 -1.98
C LEU A 28 9.62 -2.92 -2.51
N ASP A 29 10.93 -2.73 -2.35
CA ASP A 29 11.60 -1.51 -2.82
C ASP A 29 11.45 -1.29 -4.33
N ASN A 30 11.49 -2.35 -5.14
CA ASN A 30 11.29 -2.21 -6.59
C ASN A 30 9.82 -1.94 -6.93
N ILE A 31 8.90 -2.61 -6.24
CA ILE A 31 7.45 -2.38 -6.41
C ILE A 31 7.11 -0.92 -6.06
N LEU A 32 7.64 -0.41 -4.94
CA LEU A 32 7.44 0.98 -4.50
C LEU A 32 8.04 1.98 -5.50
N ARG A 33 9.21 1.67 -6.09
CA ARG A 33 9.80 2.49 -7.15
C ARG A 33 8.89 2.55 -8.38
N GLU A 34 8.34 1.43 -8.82
CA GLU A 34 7.41 1.41 -9.94
C GLU A 34 6.10 2.16 -9.64
N LEU A 35 5.58 2.00 -8.42
CA LEU A 35 4.41 2.72 -7.95
C LEU A 35 4.67 4.23 -7.95
N LYS A 36 5.80 4.67 -7.41
CA LYS A 36 6.24 6.08 -7.42
C LYS A 36 6.25 6.64 -8.83
N VAL A 37 6.89 5.93 -9.77
CA VAL A 37 6.97 6.36 -11.19
C VAL A 37 5.58 6.51 -11.78
N LEU A 38 4.67 5.56 -11.50
CA LEU A 38 3.29 5.64 -11.97
C LEU A 38 2.56 6.84 -11.36
N ILE A 39 2.61 7.04 -10.05
CA ILE A 39 1.96 8.18 -9.39
C ILE A 39 2.50 9.50 -9.94
N LYS A 40 3.83 9.65 -10.06
CA LYS A 40 4.48 10.86 -10.54
C LYS A 40 4.12 11.23 -11.98
N LYS A 41 3.74 10.27 -12.82
CA LYS A 41 3.23 10.54 -14.18
C LYS A 41 1.90 11.30 -14.17
N TYR A 42 1.07 11.10 -13.15
CA TYR A 42 -0.24 11.74 -13.03
C TYR A 42 -0.21 12.91 -12.04
N LEU A 43 0.63 12.84 -11.02
CA LEU A 43 0.77 13.79 -9.92
C LEU A 43 2.25 14.17 -9.76
N SER A 44 2.77 14.99 -10.68
CA SER A 44 4.19 15.40 -10.78
C SER A 44 4.75 15.93 -9.46
N ASP A 45 3.99 16.80 -8.79
CA ASP A 45 4.43 17.55 -7.61
C ASP A 45 4.08 16.84 -6.29
N SER A 46 3.60 15.60 -6.37
CA SER A 46 3.19 14.85 -5.18
C SER A 46 4.37 14.41 -4.31
N LYS A 47 4.21 14.45 -2.99
CA LYS A 47 5.10 13.76 -2.05
C LYS A 47 4.51 12.41 -1.72
N ILE A 48 5.32 11.36 -1.72
CA ILE A 48 4.84 9.98 -1.60
C ILE A 48 5.57 9.33 -0.44
N TYR A 49 4.82 8.78 0.50
CA TYR A 49 5.34 8.15 1.70
C TYR A 49 4.76 6.76 1.87
N LEU A 50 5.63 5.80 2.19
CA LEU A 50 5.24 4.56 2.83
C LEU A 50 5.05 4.84 4.32
N PHE A 51 3.96 4.35 4.91
CA PHE A 51 3.70 4.50 6.34
C PHE A 51 3.05 3.26 6.95
N GLY A 52 2.63 3.34 8.20
CA GLY A 52 1.83 2.28 8.83
C GLY A 52 2.67 1.12 9.39
N SER A 53 2.06 -0.06 9.44
CA SER A 53 2.63 -1.26 10.10
C SER A 53 3.95 -1.71 9.48
N VAL A 54 4.11 -1.50 8.16
CA VAL A 54 5.33 -1.81 7.40
C VAL A 54 6.52 -0.99 7.93
N VAL A 55 6.34 0.31 8.15
CA VAL A 55 7.41 1.18 8.68
C VAL A 55 7.70 0.87 10.15
N ARG A 56 6.68 0.47 10.93
CA ARG A 56 6.84 0.08 12.34
C ARG A 56 7.50 -1.30 12.54
N GLY A 57 7.76 -2.06 11.48
CA GLY A 57 8.32 -3.42 11.57
C GLY A 57 7.39 -4.42 12.26
N LYS A 58 6.10 -4.09 12.39
CA LYS A 58 5.06 -4.92 13.03
C LYS A 58 4.01 -5.35 12.00
N TYR A 59 4.43 -5.62 10.78
CA TYR A 59 3.54 -6.10 9.74
C TYR A 59 3.41 -7.61 9.81
N THR A 60 2.20 -8.09 9.60
CA THR A 60 1.86 -9.50 9.42
C THR A 60 1.80 -9.81 7.93
N MET A 61 1.72 -11.10 7.58
CA MET A 61 1.47 -11.55 6.20
C MET A 61 0.09 -11.15 5.66
N SER A 62 -0.72 -10.45 6.46
CA SER A 62 -2.02 -9.90 6.09
C SER A 62 -2.07 -8.37 6.15
N SER A 63 -0.92 -7.71 6.34
CA SER A 63 -0.86 -6.25 6.51
C SER A 63 -0.93 -5.54 5.16
N ASP A 64 -1.76 -4.50 5.11
CA ASP A 64 -1.83 -3.58 3.98
C ASP A 64 -0.53 -2.77 3.85
N ILE A 65 -0.19 -2.41 2.62
CA ILE A 65 0.90 -1.50 2.31
C ILE A 65 0.31 -0.09 2.17
N ASP A 66 0.37 0.65 3.27
CA ASP A 66 -0.17 2.00 3.38
C ASP A 66 0.72 3.03 2.67
N ILE A 67 0.16 3.70 1.66
CA ILE A 67 0.85 4.72 0.87
C ILE A 67 0.12 6.05 0.98
N LEU A 68 0.81 7.06 1.49
CA LEU A 68 0.32 8.43 1.58
C LEU A 68 0.86 9.23 0.41
N VAL A 69 -0.03 9.83 -0.37
CA VAL A 69 0.28 10.72 -1.49
C VAL A 69 -0.25 12.10 -1.16
N ILE A 70 0.64 13.06 -0.92
CA ILE A 70 0.29 14.46 -0.67
C ILE A 70 0.48 15.21 -1.98
N THR A 71 -0.59 15.79 -2.53
CA THR A 71 -0.55 16.52 -3.80
C THR A 71 -1.32 17.83 -3.71
N GLU A 72 -1.16 18.69 -4.72
CA GLU A 72 -2.16 19.74 -4.96
C GLU A 72 -3.52 19.14 -5.30
N GLN A 73 -4.58 19.90 -5.06
CA GLN A 73 -5.95 19.43 -5.23
C GLN A 73 -6.21 19.14 -6.72
N LYS A 74 -6.69 17.92 -7.00
CA LYS A 74 -7.06 17.46 -8.34
C LYS A 74 -8.53 17.07 -8.37
N GLU A 75 -9.08 16.97 -9.58
CA GLU A 75 -10.43 16.47 -9.76
C GLU A 75 -10.55 15.02 -9.30
N ARG A 76 -11.66 14.70 -8.63
CA ARG A 76 -11.91 13.36 -8.10
C ARG A 76 -11.85 12.28 -9.17
N VAL A 77 -12.32 12.58 -10.37
CA VAL A 77 -12.31 11.65 -11.52
C VAL A 77 -10.88 11.24 -11.90
N ASP A 78 -9.92 12.16 -11.87
CA ASP A 78 -8.52 11.85 -12.18
C ASP A 78 -7.87 11.00 -11.08
N LEU A 79 -8.19 11.29 -9.82
CA LEU A 79 -7.73 10.48 -8.69
C LEU A 79 -8.30 9.06 -8.74
N ASP A 80 -9.58 8.90 -9.08
CA ASP A 80 -10.22 7.60 -9.20
C ASP A 80 -9.65 6.81 -10.40
N ARG A 81 -9.34 7.49 -11.51
CA ARG A 81 -8.60 6.88 -12.64
C ARG A 81 -7.21 6.40 -12.23
N LEU A 82 -6.45 7.20 -11.50
CA LEU A 82 -5.14 6.80 -11.00
C LEU A 82 -5.24 5.58 -10.08
N LYS A 83 -6.20 5.57 -9.15
CA LYS A 83 -6.44 4.43 -8.26
C LYS A 83 -6.78 3.16 -9.04
N ALA A 84 -7.65 3.26 -10.06
CA ALA A 84 -8.01 2.14 -10.92
C ALA A 84 -6.79 1.59 -11.69
N LEU A 85 -5.93 2.47 -12.21
CA LEU A 85 -4.70 2.07 -12.91
C LEU A 85 -3.71 1.36 -11.98
N ILE A 86 -3.52 1.88 -10.76
CA ILE A 86 -2.66 1.24 -9.75
C ILE A 86 -3.24 -0.13 -9.39
N LYS A 87 -4.54 -0.23 -9.10
CA LYS A 87 -5.17 -1.51 -8.75
C LYS A 87 -5.09 -2.53 -9.88
N LYS A 88 -5.20 -2.08 -11.14
CA LYS A 88 -5.04 -2.95 -12.31
C LYS A 88 -3.60 -3.43 -12.48
N LYS A 89 -2.60 -2.57 -12.26
CA LYS A 89 -1.19 -2.91 -12.44
C LYS A 89 -0.65 -3.77 -11.29
N PHE A 90 -1.11 -3.53 -10.07
CA PHE A 90 -0.64 -4.15 -8.84
C PHE A 90 -1.77 -4.93 -8.16
N ILE A 91 -2.41 -5.83 -8.91
CA ILE A 91 -3.65 -6.48 -8.49
C ILE A 91 -3.48 -7.34 -7.24
N ASP A 92 -2.36 -8.06 -7.17
CA ASP A 92 -1.99 -9.00 -6.09
C ASP A 92 -1.34 -8.32 -4.89
N ILE A 93 -1.14 -6.99 -4.94
CA ILE A 93 -0.50 -6.24 -3.87
C ILE A 93 -1.57 -5.49 -3.08
N PRO A 94 -1.61 -5.62 -1.74
CA PRO A 94 -2.60 -4.97 -0.89
C PRO A 94 -2.23 -3.50 -0.66
N PHE A 95 -2.17 -2.70 -1.72
CA PHE A 95 -1.93 -1.26 -1.59
C PHE A 95 -3.16 -0.54 -1.07
N GLN A 96 -2.96 0.21 0.03
CA GLN A 96 -3.95 1.15 0.55
C GLN A 96 -3.48 2.58 0.28
N LEU A 97 -4.10 3.21 -0.73
CA LEU A 97 -3.72 4.55 -1.19
C LEU A 97 -4.52 5.65 -0.47
N HIS A 98 -3.80 6.49 0.26
CA HIS A 98 -4.29 7.73 0.87
C HIS A 98 -3.83 8.93 0.03
N ILE A 99 -4.65 9.37 -0.92
CA ILE A 99 -4.35 10.58 -1.71
C ILE A 99 -5.05 11.77 -1.05
N VAL A 100 -4.26 12.75 -0.62
CA VAL A 100 -4.73 13.91 0.16
C VAL A 100 -4.13 15.21 -0.33
N SER A 101 -4.83 16.31 -0.09
CA SER A 101 -4.28 17.65 -0.27
C SER A 101 -3.33 18.02 0.88
N ASN A 102 -2.44 18.99 0.65
CA ASN A 102 -1.63 19.59 1.71
C ASN A 102 -2.46 20.06 2.93
N LYS A 103 -3.67 20.60 2.67
CA LYS A 103 -4.57 21.06 3.73
C LYS A 103 -5.11 19.90 4.58
N GLU A 104 -5.50 18.80 3.94
CA GLU A 104 -5.99 17.60 4.64
C GLU A 104 -4.87 16.92 5.43
N TYR A 105 -3.67 16.89 4.86
CA TYR A 105 -2.50 16.36 5.55
C TYR A 105 -2.21 17.11 6.86
N GLU A 106 -2.10 18.45 6.80
CA GLU A 106 -1.79 19.28 7.96
C GLU A 106 -2.91 19.26 9.02
N LYS A 107 -4.19 19.20 8.61
CA LYS A 107 -5.33 19.25 9.55
C LYS A 107 -5.61 17.93 10.25
N TRP A 108 -5.42 16.81 9.56
CA TRP A 108 -5.80 15.48 10.02
C TRP A 108 -4.59 14.55 10.15
N TYR A 109 -3.98 14.16 9.03
CA TYR A 109 -3.01 13.06 9.00
C TYR A 109 -1.77 13.32 9.88
N LYS A 110 -1.26 14.55 9.89
CA LYS A 110 -0.11 14.95 10.71
C LYS A 110 -0.32 14.77 12.22
N LYS A 111 -1.57 14.70 12.69
CA LYS A 111 -1.91 14.45 14.10
C LYS A 111 -1.86 12.97 14.46
N PHE A 112 -2.07 12.08 13.48
CA PHE A 112 -2.20 10.64 13.70
C PHE A 112 -1.00 9.84 13.22
N ILE A 113 -0.21 10.39 12.30
CA ILE A 113 0.99 9.74 11.77
C ILE A 113 2.21 10.49 12.31
N PRO A 114 2.95 9.91 13.26
CA PRO A 114 4.22 10.48 13.71
C PRO A 114 5.18 10.60 12.53
N ASN A 115 5.99 11.67 12.50
CA ASN A 115 7.00 11.85 11.44
C ASN A 115 8.01 10.68 11.38
N THR A 116 8.22 9.97 12.49
CA THR A 116 9.07 8.78 12.57
C THR A 116 8.50 7.55 11.84
N GLU A 117 7.24 7.61 11.43
CA GLU A 117 6.53 6.53 10.73
C GLU A 117 6.28 6.84 9.25
N LEU A 118 6.88 7.91 8.72
CA LEU A 118 6.84 8.28 7.31
C LEU A 118 8.18 7.99 6.65
N LYS A 119 8.20 7.06 5.70
CA LYS A 119 9.36 6.82 4.83
C LYS A 119 9.03 7.39 3.46
N GLU A 120 9.72 8.45 3.05
CA GLU A 120 9.60 8.98 1.69
C GLU A 120 10.16 7.95 0.69
N ILE A 121 9.42 7.70 -0.39
CA ILE A 121 9.78 6.70 -1.41
C ILE A 121 9.95 7.33 -2.77
#